data_AF-A0A4U0PEY9-F1
#
_entry.id   AF-A0A4U0PEY9-F1
#
_cell.length_a   1.000
_cell.length_b   1.000
_cell.length_c   1.000
_cell.angle_alpha   90.00
_cell.angle_beta   90.00
_cell.angle_gamma   90.00
#
_symmetry.space_group_name_H-M   'P 1'
#
loop_
_entity.id
_entity.type
_entity.pdbx_description
1 polymer ?
#
loop_
_entity_poly.entity_id
_entity_poly.type
_entity_poly.pdbx_seq_one_letter_code
_entity_poly.pdbx_strand_id
1 'polypeptide(L)'
;MHAIDTYEALGRFLDEDLARFDCNPPIDHPALRISHLGERIIASIRFGDADAARVGCLVLIKDPALPFGKVVKSGLARALRQRVALISSAEKDAIGTKTAELLSLDFCPREAEDYCRLVRKFGHATSMAVAGKACPINQKALRLQAYLTQG
;
A
#
# COMPACT_ATOMS: atom_id res chain seq x y z
N MET A 1 -8.50 -16.04 -6.53
CA MET A 1 -7.65 -15.39 -5.51
C MET A 1 -8.22 -15.78 -4.15
N HIS A 2 -7.47 -16.47 -3.30
CA HIS A 2 -7.94 -16.84 -1.96
C HIS A 2 -7.88 -15.60 -1.06
N ALA A 3 -8.95 -15.34 -0.30
CA ALA A 3 -8.99 -14.25 0.66
C ALA A 3 -8.02 -14.55 1.81
N ILE A 4 -7.25 -13.53 2.22
CA ILE A 4 -6.36 -13.63 3.37
C ILE A 4 -7.12 -13.11 4.58
N ASP A 5 -7.63 -14.05 5.39
CA ASP A 5 -8.58 -13.74 6.47
C ASP A 5 -7.94 -13.79 7.86
N THR A 6 -6.71 -14.28 7.98
CA THR A 6 -5.90 -14.25 9.23
C THR A 6 -4.54 -13.59 9.04
N TYR A 7 -3.97 -13.04 10.12
CA TYR A 7 -2.66 -12.40 10.06
C TYR A 7 -1.52 -13.41 9.84
N GLU A 8 -1.68 -14.66 10.27
CA GLU A 8 -0.71 -15.73 9.97
C GLU A 8 -0.69 -16.06 8.48
N ALA A 9 -1.86 -16.07 7.84
CA ALA A 9 -1.95 -16.23 6.39
C ALA A 9 -1.32 -15.02 5.67
N LEU A 10 -1.51 -13.81 6.20
CA LEU A 10 -0.86 -12.61 5.68
C LEU A 10 0.66 -12.70 5.85
N GLY A 11 1.15 -13.07 7.04
CA GLY A 11 2.57 -13.24 7.32
C GLY A 11 3.22 -14.24 6.36
N ARG A 12 2.61 -15.40 6.16
CA ARG A 12 3.09 -16.40 5.16
C ARG A 12 3.09 -15.86 3.74
N PHE A 13 2.08 -15.09 3.34
CA PHE A 13 2.01 -14.49 2.00
C PHE A 13 3.08 -13.42 1.80
N LEU A 14 3.35 -12.62 2.84
CA LEU A 14 4.37 -11.58 2.81
C LEU A 14 5.78 -12.15 3.01
N ASP A 15 5.92 -13.35 3.55
CA ASP A 15 7.16 -13.94 4.08
C ASP A 15 7.70 -13.14 5.28
N GLU A 16 6.79 -12.82 6.21
CA GLU A 16 7.04 -11.94 7.35
C GLU A 16 6.46 -12.48 8.65
N ASP A 17 7.17 -12.27 9.75
CA ASP A 17 6.62 -12.46 11.09
C ASP A 17 5.86 -11.20 11.55
N LEU A 18 4.54 -11.32 11.61
CA LEU A 18 3.64 -10.24 12.01
C LEU A 18 3.24 -10.29 13.49
N ALA A 19 3.73 -11.28 14.26
CA ALA A 19 3.31 -11.50 15.65
C ALA A 19 3.53 -10.27 16.54
N ARG A 20 4.59 -9.50 16.30
CA ARG A 20 4.89 -8.26 17.04
C ARG A 20 3.80 -7.17 16.90
N PHE A 21 3.03 -7.22 15.81
CA PHE A 21 1.92 -6.29 15.57
C PHE A 21 0.59 -6.87 16.04
N ASP A 22 0.51 -8.15 16.41
CA ASP A 22 -0.74 -8.74 16.90
C ASP A 22 -1.10 -8.09 18.25
N CYS A 23 -2.29 -7.50 18.28
CA CYS A 23 -2.93 -7.03 19.50
C CYS A 23 -4.17 -7.88 19.65
N ASN A 24 -4.19 -8.79 20.64
CA ASN A 24 -5.40 -9.52 21.03
C ASN A 24 -6.60 -8.56 21.07
N PRO A 25 -7.48 -8.56 20.05
CA PRO A 25 -8.54 -7.57 20.00
C PRO A 25 -9.62 -7.95 21.01
N PRO A 26 -10.48 -7.00 21.42
CA PRO A 26 -11.58 -7.27 22.34
C PRO A 26 -12.58 -8.31 21.81
N ILE A 27 -12.67 -8.46 20.48
CA ILE A 27 -13.54 -9.42 19.79
C ILE A 27 -12.67 -10.34 18.94
N ASP A 28 -12.69 -11.64 19.24
CA ASP A 28 -11.94 -12.64 18.48
C ASP A 28 -12.67 -13.01 17.19
N HIS A 29 -12.50 -12.17 16.16
CA HIS A 29 -12.99 -12.40 14.81
C HIS A 29 -11.88 -12.18 13.78
N PRO A 30 -11.63 -13.12 12.83
CA PRO A 30 -10.48 -13.06 11.92
C PRO A 30 -10.35 -11.74 11.14
N ALA A 31 -11.45 -11.26 10.56
CA ALA A 31 -11.46 -9.98 9.82
C ALA A 31 -11.16 -8.75 10.70
N LEU A 32 -11.57 -8.76 11.97
CA LEU A 32 -11.28 -7.66 12.91
C LEU A 32 -9.82 -7.70 13.36
N ARG A 33 -9.26 -8.90 13.57
CA ARG A 33 -7.83 -9.10 13.87
C ARG A 33 -6.94 -8.52 12.77
N ILE A 34 -7.21 -8.84 11.50
CA ILE A 34 -6.46 -8.28 10.37
C ILE A 34 -6.59 -6.75 10.31
N SER A 35 -7.81 -6.22 10.51
CA SER A 35 -8.01 -4.77 10.47
C SER A 35 -7.21 -4.06 11.56
N HIS A 36 -7.26 -4.56 12.80
CA HIS A 36 -6.49 -4.01 13.93
C HIS A 36 -4.98 -4.16 13.74
N LEU A 37 -4.52 -5.29 13.19
CA LEU A 37 -3.12 -5.47 12.80
C LEU A 37 -2.69 -4.37 11.80
N GLY A 38 -3.51 -4.12 10.78
CA GLY A 38 -3.29 -3.06 9.81
C GLY A 38 -3.18 -1.68 10.47
N GLU A 39 -4.08 -1.36 11.40
CA GLU A 39 -4.04 -0.12 12.17
C GLU A 39 -2.77 0.02 13.03
N ARG A 40 -2.31 -1.08 13.65
CA ARG A 40 -1.05 -1.09 14.41
C ARG A 40 0.17 -0.91 13.54
N ILE A 41 0.22 -1.54 12.37
CA ILE A 41 1.30 -1.33 11.40
C ILE A 41 1.30 0.15 10.97
N ILE A 42 0.13 0.70 10.62
CA ILE A 42 -0.03 2.13 10.26
C ILE A 42 0.48 3.05 11.37
N ALA A 43 0.12 2.80 12.63
CA ALA A 43 0.58 3.57 13.77
C ALA A 43 2.10 3.47 13.94
N SER A 44 2.66 2.26 13.85
CA SER A 44 4.09 2.01 14.01
C SER A 44 4.92 2.70 12.92
N ILE A 45 4.46 2.67 11.66
CA ILE A 45 5.05 3.45 10.57
C ILE A 45 5.11 4.94 10.96
N ARG A 46 4.00 5.50 11.43
CA ARG A 46 3.94 6.92 11.81
C ARG A 46 4.93 7.25 12.93
N PHE A 47 5.25 6.32 13.81
CA PHE A 47 6.27 6.48 14.86
C PHE A 47 7.70 6.27 14.38
N GLY A 48 7.92 5.90 13.12
CA GLY A 48 9.26 5.77 12.53
C GLY A 48 9.79 4.34 12.51
N ASP A 49 8.96 3.33 12.78
CA ASP A 49 9.36 1.92 12.76
C ASP A 49 9.65 1.45 11.33
N ALA A 50 10.93 1.17 11.05
CA ALA A 50 11.41 0.78 9.72
C ALA A 50 10.86 -0.59 9.27
N ASP A 51 10.72 -1.54 10.19
CA ASP A 51 10.17 -2.86 9.87
C ASP A 51 8.67 -2.77 9.59
N ALA A 52 7.94 -1.91 10.32
CA ALA A 52 6.53 -1.64 10.00
C ALA A 52 6.40 -0.98 8.61
N ALA A 53 7.32 -0.09 8.25
CA ALA A 53 7.36 0.52 6.92
C ALA A 53 7.61 -0.54 5.83
N ARG A 54 8.56 -1.43 6.05
CA ARG A 54 8.87 -2.56 5.15
C ARG A 54 7.66 -3.47 4.94
N VAL A 55 6.99 -3.89 6.02
CA VAL A 55 5.73 -4.66 5.95
C VAL A 55 4.65 -3.89 5.19
N GLY A 56 4.49 -2.59 5.47
CA GLY A 56 3.57 -1.73 4.75
C GLY A 56 3.84 -1.71 3.25
N CYS A 57 5.11 -1.55 2.85
CA CYS A 57 5.54 -1.61 1.46
C CYS A 57 5.20 -2.96 0.82
N LEU A 58 5.50 -4.08 1.49
CA LEU A 58 5.16 -5.42 1.00
C LEU A 58 3.66 -5.62 0.78
N VAL A 59 2.81 -5.11 1.69
CA VAL A 59 1.36 -5.13 1.51
C VAL A 59 0.95 -4.33 0.27
N LEU A 60 1.54 -3.16 0.03
CA LEU A 60 1.19 -2.37 -1.15
C LEU A 60 1.65 -3.04 -2.45
N ILE A 61 2.84 -3.63 -2.46
CA ILE A 61 3.50 -4.25 -3.62
C ILE A 61 2.83 -5.58 -3.99
N LYS A 62 2.73 -6.51 -3.02
CA LYS A 62 2.16 -7.85 -3.24
C LYS A 62 0.64 -7.85 -3.34
N ASP A 63 -0.01 -6.76 -2.88
CA ASP A 63 -1.43 -6.49 -3.08
C ASP A 63 -2.38 -7.61 -2.63
N PRO A 64 -2.25 -8.11 -1.39
CA PRO A 64 -3.08 -9.20 -0.89
C PRO A 64 -4.58 -8.82 -0.88
N ALA A 65 -5.43 -9.82 -1.10
CA ALA A 65 -6.88 -9.68 -0.93
C ALA A 65 -7.24 -9.75 0.56
N LEU A 66 -7.34 -8.59 1.21
CA LEU A 66 -7.61 -8.45 2.63
C LEU A 66 -9.07 -8.06 2.91
N PRO A 67 -9.67 -8.51 4.02
CA PRO A 67 -10.80 -7.85 4.64
C PRO A 67 -10.52 -6.36 4.83
N PHE A 68 -11.45 -5.51 4.42
CA PHE A 68 -11.27 -4.05 4.44
C PHE A 68 -10.00 -3.56 3.72
N GLY A 69 -9.47 -4.34 2.76
CA GLY A 69 -8.17 -4.09 2.13
C GLY A 69 -8.04 -2.69 1.53
N LYS A 70 -9.14 -2.12 1.02
CA LYS A 70 -9.18 -0.73 0.55
C LYS A 70 -8.79 0.26 1.65
N VAL A 71 -9.37 0.12 2.85
CA VAL A 71 -9.10 1.00 4.01
C VAL A 71 -7.68 0.79 4.51
N VAL A 72 -7.26 -0.47 4.67
CA VAL A 72 -5.91 -0.83 5.14
C VAL A 72 -4.83 -0.31 4.19
N LYS A 73 -4.91 -0.59 2.89
CA LYS A 73 -3.93 -0.17 1.89
C LYS A 73 -3.85 1.35 1.75
N SER A 74 -4.99 2.04 1.73
CA SER A 74 -5.03 3.50 1.77
C SER A 74 -4.36 4.07 3.02
N GLY A 75 -4.62 3.49 4.19
CA GLY A 75 -4.02 3.89 5.45
C GLY A 75 -2.49 3.72 5.46
N LEU A 76 -2.01 2.57 4.98
CA LEU A 76 -0.58 2.28 4.82
C LEU A 76 0.09 3.25 3.86
N ALA A 77 -0.48 3.46 2.67
CA ALA A 77 0.07 4.40 1.68
C ALA A 77 0.19 5.82 2.26
N ARG A 78 -0.80 6.30 3.03
CA ARG A 78 -0.73 7.60 3.69
C ARG A 78 0.33 7.67 4.79
N ALA A 79 0.49 6.61 5.58
CA ALA A 79 1.52 6.55 6.63
C ALA A 79 2.93 6.52 6.04
N LEU A 80 3.15 5.68 5.03
CA LEU A 80 4.41 5.62 4.27
C LEU A 80 4.74 6.96 3.63
N ARG A 81 3.75 7.68 3.11
CA ARG A 81 3.93 9.02 2.53
C ARG A 81 4.45 10.05 3.53
N GLN A 82 4.14 9.89 4.81
CA GLN A 82 4.67 10.75 5.89
C GLN A 82 6.09 10.36 6.30
N ARG A 83 6.55 9.16 5.92
CA ARG A 83 7.81 8.54 6.36
C ARG A 83 8.61 7.98 5.19
N VAL A 84 8.66 8.71 4.08
CA VAL A 84 9.31 8.27 2.83
C VAL A 84 10.80 7.96 2.99
N ALA A 85 11.45 8.53 4.01
CA ALA A 85 12.85 8.23 4.34
C ALA A 85 13.06 6.77 4.80
N LEU A 86 12.02 6.08 5.26
CA LEU A 86 12.08 4.67 5.66
C LEU A 86 11.95 3.70 4.48
N ILE A 87 11.67 4.21 3.28
CA ILE A 87 11.39 3.40 2.10
C ILE A 87 12.66 3.35 1.24
N SER A 88 13.16 2.14 1.00
CA SER A 88 14.31 1.90 0.14
C SER A 88 14.04 2.27 -1.32
N SER A 89 15.09 2.44 -2.12
CA SER A 89 14.95 2.67 -3.57
C SER A 89 14.21 1.53 -4.26
N ALA A 90 14.54 0.28 -3.94
CA ALA A 90 13.90 -0.90 -4.49
C ALA A 90 12.38 -0.94 -4.18
N GLU A 91 11.98 -0.59 -2.96
CA GLU A 91 10.57 -0.51 -2.59
C GLU A 91 9.85 0.64 -3.30
N LYS A 92 10.50 1.80 -3.49
CA LYS A 92 9.93 2.91 -4.27
C LYS A 92 9.65 2.49 -5.71
N ASP A 93 10.58 1.79 -6.34
CA ASP A 93 10.44 1.30 -7.71
C ASP A 93 9.35 0.24 -7.84
N ALA A 94 9.27 -0.69 -6.87
CA ALA A 94 8.23 -1.70 -6.81
C ALA A 94 6.84 -1.09 -6.59
N ILE A 95 6.71 -0.13 -5.66
CA ILE A 95 5.46 0.62 -5.45
C ILE A 95 5.09 1.41 -6.71
N GLY A 96 6.06 2.00 -7.40
CA GLY A 96 5.84 2.71 -8.65
C GLY A 96 5.26 1.80 -9.73
N THR A 97 5.88 0.63 -9.93
CA THR A 97 5.39 -0.41 -10.85
C THR A 97 3.97 -0.83 -10.49
N LYS A 98 3.72 -1.14 -9.21
CA LYS A 98 2.39 -1.52 -8.77
C LYS A 98 1.35 -0.42 -8.97
N THR A 99 1.72 0.84 -8.75
CA THR A 99 0.85 2.00 -8.99
C THR A 99 0.47 2.10 -10.47
N ALA A 100 1.42 1.90 -11.38
CA ALA A 100 1.15 1.88 -12.82
C ALA A 100 0.19 0.74 -13.20
N GLU A 101 0.35 -0.45 -12.62
CA GLU A 101 -0.59 -1.57 -12.80
C GLU A 101 -2.00 -1.19 -12.35
N LEU A 102 -2.17 -0.62 -11.15
CA LEU A 102 -3.48 -0.23 -10.63
C LEU A 102 -4.17 0.84 -11.50
N LEU A 103 -3.39 1.74 -12.10
CA LEU A 103 -3.92 2.74 -13.05
C LEU A 103 -4.30 2.13 -14.40
N SER A 104 -3.75 0.97 -14.74
CA SER A 104 -4.00 0.29 -16.02
C SER A 104 -5.15 -0.72 -15.96
N LEU A 105 -5.78 -0.90 -14.79
CA LEU A 105 -6.96 -1.74 -14.64
C LEU A 105 -8.19 -1.10 -15.30
N ASP A 106 -9.11 -1.95 -15.79
CA ASP A 106 -10.40 -1.52 -16.34
C ASP A 106 -11.17 -0.62 -15.37
N PHE A 107 -11.12 -0.98 -14.07
CA PHE A 107 -11.62 -0.18 -12.97
C PHE A 107 -10.47 0.33 -12.10
N CYS A 108 -10.35 1.65 -11.95
CA CYS A 108 -9.34 2.26 -11.09
C CYS A 108 -9.74 2.17 -9.60
N PRO A 109 -9.02 1.38 -8.79
CA PRO A 109 -9.37 1.15 -7.39
C PRO A 109 -9.25 2.42 -6.55
N ARG A 110 -9.90 2.45 -5.38
CA ARG A 110 -10.03 3.68 -4.58
C ARG A 110 -8.66 4.14 -4.04
N GLU A 111 -7.89 3.19 -3.57
CA GLU A 111 -6.55 3.31 -3.02
C GLU A 111 -5.51 3.84 -4.03
N ALA A 112 -5.76 3.73 -5.34
CA ALA A 112 -4.83 4.21 -6.38
C ALA A 112 -4.47 5.69 -6.23
N GLU A 113 -5.40 6.52 -5.72
CA GLU A 113 -5.14 7.94 -5.44
C GLU A 113 -4.10 8.13 -4.32
N ASP A 114 -4.19 7.34 -3.24
CA ASP A 114 -3.24 7.39 -2.13
C ASP A 114 -1.86 6.87 -2.59
N TYR A 115 -1.82 5.89 -3.49
CA TYR A 115 -0.58 5.39 -4.12
C TYR A 115 0.07 6.46 -5.00
N CYS A 116 -0.69 7.15 -5.85
CA CYS A 116 -0.16 8.23 -6.68
C CYS A 116 0.42 9.36 -5.83
N ARG A 117 -0.25 9.71 -4.72
CA ARG A 117 0.23 10.70 -3.75
C ARG A 117 1.52 10.25 -3.06
N LEU A 118 1.67 8.96 -2.78
CA LEU A 118 2.90 8.39 -2.23
C LEU A 118 4.03 8.46 -3.26
N VAL A 119 3.78 8.01 -4.49
CA VAL A 119 4.75 8.04 -5.61
C VAL A 119 5.27 9.46 -5.87
N ARG A 120 4.39 10.49 -5.85
CA ARG A 120 4.85 11.89 -6.00
C ARG A 120 5.85 12.32 -4.93
N LYS A 121 5.78 11.77 -3.71
CA LYS A 121 6.76 12.06 -2.67
C LYS A 121 8.09 11.37 -2.88
N PHE A 122 8.19 10.39 -3.77
CA PHE A 122 9.48 9.78 -4.15
C PHE A 122 10.31 10.70 -5.04
N GLY A 123 9.65 11.65 -5.72
CA GLY A 123 10.29 12.66 -6.57
C GLY A 123 9.62 12.75 -7.94
N HIS A 124 9.89 13.86 -8.64
CA HIS A 124 9.27 14.13 -9.94
C HIS A 124 9.67 13.09 -11.00
N ALA A 125 10.94 12.67 -11.04
CA ALA A 125 11.42 11.65 -11.98
C ALA A 125 10.68 10.31 -11.84
N THR A 126 10.52 9.81 -10.60
CA THR A 126 9.75 8.60 -10.32
C THR A 126 8.28 8.77 -10.70
N SER A 127 7.69 9.93 -10.39
CA SER A 127 6.30 10.23 -10.74
C SER A 127 6.06 10.20 -12.25
N MET A 128 6.94 10.83 -13.02
CA MET A 128 6.91 10.81 -14.49
C MET A 128 7.09 9.39 -15.04
N ALA A 129 8.02 8.61 -14.49
CA ALA A 129 8.26 7.24 -14.92
C ALA A 129 7.01 6.35 -14.70
N VAL A 130 6.32 6.50 -13.57
CA VAL A 130 5.06 5.78 -13.29
C VAL A 130 3.97 6.22 -14.27
N ALA A 131 3.82 7.52 -14.51
CA ALA A 131 2.83 8.04 -15.45
C ALA A 131 3.06 7.48 -16.87
N GLY A 132 4.31 7.41 -17.33
CA GLY A 132 4.67 6.88 -18.65
C GLY A 132 4.47 5.37 -18.81
N LYS A 133 4.48 4.59 -17.72
CA LYS A 133 4.20 3.15 -17.72
C LYS A 133 2.71 2.81 -17.64
N ALA A 134 1.89 3.72 -17.11
CA ALA A 134 0.46 3.47 -16.93
C ALA A 134 -0.29 3.54 -18.26
N CYS A 135 -1.23 2.62 -18.45
CA CYS A 135 -2.15 2.56 -19.60
C CYS A 135 -3.60 2.78 -19.13
N PRO A 136 -3.97 4.00 -18.68
CA PRO A 136 -5.28 4.24 -18.10
C PRO A 136 -6.41 4.14 -19.14
N ILE A 137 -7.43 3.37 -18.81
CA ILE A 137 -8.62 3.16 -19.68
C ILE A 137 -9.82 3.97 -19.18
N ASN A 138 -9.92 4.19 -17.86
CA ASN A 138 -11.03 4.92 -17.25
C ASN A 138 -10.66 6.36 -16.88
N GLN A 139 -11.69 7.22 -16.80
CA GLN A 139 -11.53 8.66 -16.56
C GLN A 139 -10.82 8.97 -15.24
N LYS A 140 -11.02 8.16 -14.19
CA LYS A 140 -10.36 8.36 -12.91
C LYS A 140 -8.85 8.10 -13.03
N ALA A 141 -8.45 7.01 -13.67
CA ALA A 141 -7.05 6.69 -13.89
C ALA A 141 -6.36 7.75 -14.77
N LEU A 142 -7.03 8.26 -15.80
CA LEU A 142 -6.53 9.38 -16.63
C LEU A 142 -6.24 10.63 -15.79
N ARG A 143 -7.15 11.02 -14.89
CA ARG A 143 -6.94 12.17 -13.98
C ARG A 143 -5.76 11.93 -13.05
N LEU A 144 -5.59 10.71 -12.53
CA LEU A 144 -4.49 10.36 -11.65
C LEU A 144 -3.14 10.32 -12.40
N GLN A 145 -3.12 9.84 -13.65
CA GLN A 145 -1.93 9.92 -14.50
C GLN A 145 -1.53 11.37 -14.75
N ALA A 146 -2.48 12.25 -15.09
CA ALA A 146 -2.22 13.69 -15.24
C ALA A 146 -1.73 14.33 -13.93
N TYR A 147 -2.25 13.90 -12.77
CA TYR A 147 -1.78 14.36 -11.46
C TYR A 147 -0.31 13.96 -11.19
N LEU A 148 0.16 12.82 -11.71
CA LEU A 148 1.55 12.38 -11.58
C LEU A 148 2.52 13.18 -12.46
N THR A 149 2.05 13.76 -13.57
CA THR A 149 2.89 14.56 -14.48
C THR A 149 2.96 16.04 -14.10
N GLN A 150 2.07 16.50 -13.23
CA GLN A 150 2.10 17.85 -12.69
C GLN A 150 3.20 17.97 -11.62
N GLY A 151 4.18 18.85 -11.87
CA GLY A 151 5.23 19.24 -10.92
C GLY A 151 4.69 20.15 -9.84
#